data_AF-X0VCT6-F1
#
_entry.id   AF-X0VCT6-F1
#
_cell.length_a   1.000
_cell.length_b   1.000
_cell.length_c   1.000
_cell.angle_alpha   90.00
_cell.angle_beta   90.00
_cell.angle_gamma   90.00
#
_symmetry.space_group_name_H-M   'P 1'
#
loop_
_entity.id
_entity.type
_entity.pdbx_description
1 polymer ?
#
loop_
_entity_poly.entity_id
_entity_poly.type
_entity_poly.pdbx_seq_one_letter_code
_entity_poly.pdbx_strand_id
1 'polypeptide(L)'
;MDLFEDSSKRDPINPFVQLLWEKGDAFEQEVIEGLQVPFVNLRPFSDQEREQLTKEAISRGDNLIYGGRISADELLGDPDLLRRKEGG
;
A
#
# COMPACT_ATOMS: atom_id res chain seq x y z
N MET A 1 12.64 23.00 5.13
CA MET A 1 12.40 23.50 3.77
C MET A 1 11.74 22.35 3.00
N ASP A 2 10.47 22.33 2.65
CA ASP A 2 9.38 23.31 2.74
C ASP A 2 8.05 22.57 2.92
N LEU A 3 7.25 23.01 3.89
CA LEU A 3 5.98 22.38 4.32
C LEU A 3 4.73 23.13 3.82
N PHE A 4 4.88 24.07 2.87
CA PHE A 4 3.76 24.93 2.41
C PHE A 4 3.86 25.29 0.93
N GLU A 5 3.97 24.29 0.04
CA GLU A 5 3.80 24.55 -1.39
C GLU A 5 2.30 24.47 -1.76
N ASP A 6 1.78 25.59 -2.25
CA ASP A 6 0.40 25.79 -2.70
C ASP A 6 0.03 24.73 -3.75
N SER A 7 -0.92 23.84 -3.42
CA SER A 7 -1.36 22.74 -4.28
C SER A 7 -1.91 23.22 -5.63
N SER A 8 -2.28 24.50 -5.73
CA SER A 8 -2.76 25.17 -6.93
C SER A 8 -1.66 25.54 -7.93
N LYS A 9 -0.38 25.40 -7.55
CA LYS A 9 0.79 25.64 -8.42
C LYS A 9 1.41 24.36 -8.98
N ARG A 10 0.84 23.19 -8.67
CA ARG A 10 1.30 21.93 -9.26
C ARG A 10 0.91 21.92 -10.73
N ASP A 11 1.91 21.83 -11.60
CA ASP A 11 1.69 21.56 -13.02
C ASP A 11 0.78 20.33 -13.18
N PRO A 12 -0.16 20.34 -14.15
CA PRO A 12 -0.98 19.19 -14.42
C PRO A 12 -0.08 17.97 -14.63
N ILE A 13 -0.43 16.86 -13.97
CA ILE A 13 0.38 15.63 -13.99
C ILE A 13 0.64 15.27 -15.45
N ASN A 14 1.92 15.23 -15.83
CA ASN A 14 2.33 14.92 -17.20
C ASN A 14 1.74 13.55 -17.58
N PRO A 15 1.04 13.41 -18.73
CA PRO A 15 0.47 12.14 -19.18
C PRO A 15 1.47 10.98 -19.22
N PHE A 16 2.77 11.26 -19.39
CA PHE A 16 3.83 10.26 -19.28
C PHE A 16 4.05 9.77 -17.84
N VAL A 17 3.97 10.66 -16.85
CA VAL A 17 4.03 10.31 -15.42
C VAL A 17 2.80 9.51 -15.02
N GLN A 18 1.63 9.92 -15.51
CA GLN A 18 0.39 9.17 -15.31
C GLN A 18 0.49 7.76 -15.94
N LEU A 19 0.99 7.63 -17.17
CA LEU A 19 1.20 6.33 -17.82
C LEU A 19 2.21 5.46 -17.06
N LEU A 20 3.27 6.04 -16.51
CA LEU A 20 4.24 5.32 -15.68
C LEU A 20 3.59 4.80 -14.39
N TRP A 21 2.72 5.58 -13.75
CA TRP A 21 1.96 5.13 -12.58
C TRP A 21 0.92 4.07 -12.93
N GLU A 22 0.15 4.26 -14.01
CA GLU A 22 -0.83 3.27 -14.48
C GLU A 22 -0.15 1.95 -14.85
N LYS A 23 0.99 2.00 -15.53
CA LYS A 23 1.79 0.80 -15.82
C LYS A 23 2.42 0.20 -14.57
N GLY A 24 2.81 1.03 -13.61
CA GLY A 24 3.35 0.58 -12.32
C GLY A 24 2.31 -0.20 -11.51
N ASP A 25 1.12 0.37 -11.33
CA ASP A 25 0.02 -0.27 -10.59
C ASP A 25 -0.47 -1.55 -11.27
N ALA A 26 -0.66 -1.52 -12.60
CA ALA A 26 -1.04 -2.71 -13.36
C ALA A 26 0.03 -3.83 -13.24
N PHE A 27 1.32 -3.47 -13.34
CA PHE A 27 2.41 -4.43 -13.18
C PHE A 27 2.50 -4.98 -11.74
N GLU A 28 2.27 -4.15 -10.72
CA GLU A 28 2.18 -4.61 -9.33
C GLU A 28 1.04 -5.61 -9.14
N GLN A 29 -0.14 -5.32 -9.68
CA GLN A 29 -1.27 -6.24 -9.65
C GLN A 29 -0.97 -7.55 -10.36
N GLU A 30 -0.41 -7.52 -11.58
CA GLU A 30 -0.01 -8.72 -12.32
C GLU A 30 1.03 -9.57 -11.54
N VAL A 31 2.01 -8.92 -10.90
CA VAL A 31 3.03 -9.61 -10.09
C VAL A 31 2.41 -10.25 -8.85
N ILE A 32 1.46 -9.56 -8.20
CA ILE A 32 0.74 -10.08 -7.03
C ILE A 32 -0.20 -11.23 -7.42
N GLU A 33 -0.92 -11.14 -8.54
CA GLU A 33 -1.76 -12.22 -9.06
C GLU A 33 -0.93 -13.44 -9.48
N GLY A 34 0.30 -13.22 -9.95
CA GLY A 34 1.25 -14.28 -10.30
C GLY A 34 1.92 -14.97 -9.11
N LEU A 35 1.74 -14.46 -7.87
CA LEU A 35 2.32 -15.08 -6.67
C LEU A 35 1.62 -16.41 -6.37
N GLN A 36 2.37 -17.50 -6.43
CA GLN A 36 1.91 -18.85 -6.05
C GLN A 36 1.89 -19.06 -4.52
N VAL A 37 1.90 -17.98 -3.73
CA VAL A 37 1.86 -18.01 -2.27
C VAL A 37 0.58 -17.35 -1.78
N PRO A 38 -0.06 -17.87 -0.72
CA PRO A 38 -1.23 -17.23 -0.14
C PRO A 38 -0.90 -15.83 0.38
N PHE A 39 -1.75 -14.85 0.04
CA PHE A 39 -1.66 -13.49 0.55
C PHE A 39 -3.05 -12.93 0.83
N VAL A 40 -3.12 -11.93 1.72
CA VAL A 40 -4.34 -11.17 2.00
C VAL A 40 -4.32 -9.89 1.18
N ASN A 41 -5.32 -9.68 0.33
CA ASN A 41 -5.45 -8.44 -0.44
C ASN A 41 -6.37 -7.45 0.28
N LEU A 42 -5.82 -6.31 0.70
CA LEU A 42 -6.54 -5.23 1.37
C LEU A 42 -6.77 -3.99 0.49
N ARG A 43 -6.23 -3.94 -0.73
CA ARG A 43 -6.45 -2.82 -1.69
C ARG A 43 -7.93 -2.49 -1.95
N PRO A 44 -8.87 -3.46 -1.99
CA PRO A 44 -10.28 -3.15 -2.28
C PRO A 44 -11.02 -2.41 -1.15
N PHE A 45 -10.46 -2.34 0.05
CA PHE A 45 -11.13 -1.78 1.23
C PHE A 45 -10.80 -0.30 1.43
N SER A 46 -11.66 0.44 2.15
CA SER A 46 -11.38 1.83 2.50
C SER A 46 -10.22 1.95 3.49
N ASP A 47 -9.60 3.14 3.59
CA ASP A 47 -8.47 3.37 4.49
C ASP A 47 -8.76 3.00 5.95
N GLN A 48 -9.96 3.34 6.44
CA GLN A 48 -10.36 3.02 7.81
C GLN A 48 -10.50 1.51 8.04
N GLU A 49 -11.05 0.79 7.05
CA GLU A 49 -11.16 -0.68 7.10
C GLU A 49 -9.79 -1.34 6.97
N ARG A 50 -8.93 -0.84 6.09
CA ARG A 50 -7.58 -1.36 5.85
C ARG A 50 -6.75 -1.39 7.12
N GLU A 51 -6.83 -0.37 7.96
CA GLU A 51 -6.09 -0.34 9.23
C GLU A 51 -6.50 -1.49 10.15
N GLN A 52 -7.82 -1.66 10.34
CA GLN A 52 -8.37 -2.71 11.18
C GLN A 52 -8.06 -4.10 10.60
N LEU A 53 -8.27 -4.29 9.30
CA LEU A 53 -8.01 -5.56 8.61
C LEU A 53 -6.52 -5.92 8.58
N THR A 54 -5.63 -4.92 8.50
CA THR A 54 -4.18 -5.14 8.59
C THR A 54 -3.81 -5.66 9.98
N LYS A 55 -4.33 -5.04 11.05
CA LYS A 55 -4.12 -5.50 12.44
C LYS A 55 -4.62 -6.93 12.65
N GLU A 56 -5.79 -7.24 12.13
CA GLU A 56 -6.35 -8.60 12.19
C GLU A 56 -5.50 -9.62 11.42
N ALA A 57 -5.04 -9.27 10.21
CA ALA A 57 -4.20 -10.15 9.40
C ALA A 57 -2.86 -10.45 10.08
N ILE A 58 -2.24 -9.43 10.67
CA ILE A 58 -1.02 -9.59 11.49
C ILE A 58 -1.31 -10.50 12.69
N SER A 59 -2.43 -10.28 13.39
CA SER A 59 -2.81 -11.11 14.56
C SER A 59 -3.12 -12.55 14.21
N ARG A 60 -3.69 -12.82 13.03
CA ARG A 60 -3.89 -14.18 12.50
C ARG A 60 -2.57 -14.84 12.11
N GLY A 61 -1.51 -14.05 11.95
CA GLY A 61 -0.19 -14.53 11.53
C GLY A 61 -0.07 -14.70 10.03
N ASP A 62 -0.88 -13.99 9.23
CA ASP A 62 -0.82 -14.02 7.77
C ASP A 62 0.60 -13.67 7.28
N ASN A 63 1.14 -14.49 6.37
CA ASN A 63 2.55 -14.38 5.97
C ASN A 63 2.82 -13.20 5.03
N LEU A 64 1.84 -12.85 4.20
CA LEU A 64 1.92 -11.80 3.19
C LEU A 64 0.60 -11.03 3.14
N ILE A 65 0.68 -9.70 3.27
CA ILE A 65 -0.47 -8.79 3.22
C ILE A 65 -0.16 -7.73 2.16
N TYR A 66 -1.04 -7.58 1.19
CA TYR A 66 -0.95 -6.61 0.10
C TYR A 66 -1.92 -5.45 0.35
N GLY A 67 -1.46 -4.21 0.19
CA GLY A 67 -2.24 -2.99 0.42
C GLY A 67 -2.53 -2.72 1.90
N GLY A 68 -1.57 -2.99 2.79
CA GLY A 68 -1.76 -2.78 4.23
C GLY A 68 -1.86 -1.30 4.63
N ARG A 69 -2.36 -1.03 5.83
CA ARG A 69 -2.32 0.28 6.47
C ARG A 69 -2.01 0.09 7.96
N ILE A 70 -0.99 0.79 8.46
CA ILE A 70 -0.51 0.63 9.84
C ILE A 70 -0.34 1.99 10.51
N SER A 71 -0.65 2.05 11.80
CA SER A 71 -0.44 3.21 12.66
C SER A 71 0.49 2.84 13.81
N ALA A 72 1.41 3.74 14.15
CA ALA A 72 2.32 3.61 15.28
C ALA A 72 2.56 5.00 15.89
N ASP A 73 2.14 5.19 17.14
CA ASP A 73 2.12 6.49 17.82
C ASP A 73 1.43 7.58 16.97
N GLU A 74 2.15 8.62 16.57
CA GLU A 74 1.65 9.71 15.72
C GLU A 74 1.92 9.47 14.22
N LEU A 75 2.44 8.28 13.86
CA LEU A 75 2.78 7.93 12.48
C LEU A 75 1.72 7.03 11.85
N LEU A 76 1.45 7.29 10.58
CA LEU A 76 0.56 6.50 9.73
C LEU A 76 1.32 6.09 8.47
N GLY A 77 1.25 4.81 8.13
CA GLY A 77 1.89 4.23 6.96
C GLY A 77 0.91 3.47 6.09
N ASP A 78 1.10 3.60 4.77
CA ASP A 78 0.38 2.88 3.72
C ASP A 78 1.34 1.97 2.95
N PRO A 79 1.82 0.87 3.55
CA PRO A 79 2.71 -0.06 2.87
C PRO A 79 1.96 -0.82 1.77
N ASP A 80 2.56 -0.84 0.57
CA ASP A 80 2.04 -1.66 -0.52
C ASP A 80 2.13 -3.16 -0.21
N LEU A 81 3.19 -3.60 0.48
CA LEU A 81 3.38 -5.01 0.86
C LEU A 81 3.97 -5.15 2.26
N LEU A 82 3.34 -6.00 3.08
CA LEU A 82 3.83 -6.42 4.39
C LEU A 82 4.12 -7.92 4.35
N ARG A 83 5.36 -8.30 4.64
CA ARG A 83 5.79 -9.69 4.75
C ARG A 83 6.22 -9.99 6.17
N ARG A 84 5.57 -10.97 6.79
CA ARG A 84 6.03 -11.52 8.07
C ARG A 84 7.38 -12.20 7.87
N LYS A 85 8.36 -11.86 8.70
CA LYS A 85 9.62 -12.60 8.80
C LYS A 85 9.57 -13.49 10.03
N GLU A 86 10.00 -14.74 9.91
CA GLU A 86 10.27 -15.58 11.07
C GLU A 86 11.64 -15.18 11.62
N GLY A 87 11.67 -14.65 12.85
CA GLY A 87 12.91 -14.29 13.54
C GLY A 87 12.81 -13.00 14.33
N GLY A 88 12.65 -13.16 15.65
CA GLY A 88 12.86 -12.17 16.70
C GLY A 88 13.26 -12.91 17.96
#